data_AF-A0A7M3MT34-F1
#
_entry.id   AF-A0A7M3MT34-F1
#
_cell.length_a   1.000
_cell.length_b   1.000
_cell.length_c   1.000
_cell.angle_alpha   90.00
_cell.angle_beta   90.00
_cell.angle_gamma   90.00
#
_symmetry.space_group_name_H-M   'P 1'
#
loop_
_entity.id
_entity.type
_entity.pdbx_description
1 polymer ?
#
loop_
_entity_poly.entity_id
_entity_poly.type
_entity_poly.pdbx_seq_one_letter_code
_entity_poly.pdbx_strand_id
1 'polypeptide(L)'
;MEVAGDTADVRSRVEFIDGIIVTQSCDLENSKVANILLARVITWADFAAAQFAAGNTAVKSGSFRRNLIRGDIPPLMLLHARQPQPPLDWSVVDFRELHVVDRARIDEFVDQPGSRRRLRLLPPYKEHFAQAFARFYMRVGLPHDARAFETDGAADVESLG
;
A
#
# COMPACT_ATOMS: atom_id res chain seq x y z
N MET A 1 -26.05 35.63 -20.94
CA MET A 1 -26.02 35.25 -19.51
C MET A 1 -24.56 34.99 -19.18
N GLU A 2 -23.85 36.06 -18.81
CA GLU A 2 -22.47 35.96 -18.34
C GLU A 2 -22.50 35.36 -16.93
N VAL A 3 -21.91 34.18 -16.76
CA VAL A 3 -21.60 33.67 -15.44
C VAL A 3 -20.29 34.32 -15.05
N ALA A 4 -20.37 35.37 -14.22
CA ALA A 4 -19.21 35.94 -13.56
C ALA A 4 -18.53 34.83 -12.76
N GLY A 5 -17.31 34.46 -13.17
CA GLY A 5 -16.54 33.40 -12.54
C GLY A 5 -16.11 33.82 -11.15
N ASP A 6 -16.67 33.16 -10.14
CA ASP A 6 -16.24 33.28 -8.76
C ASP A 6 -14.80 32.78 -8.66
N THR A 7 -13.84 33.65 -8.35
CA THR A 7 -12.44 33.26 -8.18
C THR A 7 -12.29 32.54 -6.84
N ALA A 8 -12.44 31.22 -6.85
CA ALA A 8 -12.15 30.40 -5.69
C ALA A 8 -10.64 30.47 -5.37
N ASP A 9 -10.30 30.89 -4.14
CA ASP A 9 -8.93 30.79 -3.58
C ASP A 9 -8.60 29.31 -3.36
N VAL A 10 -7.96 28.68 -4.34
CA VAL A 10 -7.50 27.29 -4.24
C VAL A 10 -6.11 27.27 -3.62
N ARG A 11 -6.04 26.81 -2.37
CA ARG A 11 -4.76 26.58 -1.68
C ARG A 11 -4.24 25.18 -1.99
N SER A 12 -3.09 25.09 -2.63
CA SER A 12 -2.40 23.83 -2.88
C SER A 12 -1.25 23.61 -1.89
N ARG A 13 -1.03 22.36 -1.48
CA ARG A 13 0.15 21.93 -0.72
C ARG A 13 0.89 20.86 -1.51
N VAL A 14 2.21 20.96 -1.57
CA VAL A 14 3.07 19.90 -2.10
C VAL A 14 3.56 19.06 -0.94
N GLU A 15 3.42 17.74 -1.05
CA GLU A 15 3.94 16.77 -0.07
C GLU A 15 4.89 15.80 -0.78
N PHE A 16 6.01 15.52 -0.11
CA PHE A 16 6.96 14.50 -0.54
C PHE A 16 6.71 13.25 0.29
N ILE A 17 6.62 12.11 -0.38
CA ILE A 17 6.43 10.82 0.26
C ILE A 17 7.48 9.84 -0.24
N ASP A 18 7.98 9.01 0.67
CA ASP A 18 8.63 7.76 0.30
C ASP A 18 7.53 6.73 0.01
N GLY A 19 7.63 6.05 -1.12
CA GLY A 19 6.59 5.15 -1.59
C GLY A 19 7.13 3.95 -2.35
N ILE A 20 6.45 2.82 -2.20
CA ILE A 20 6.65 1.63 -3.03
C ILE A 20 5.63 1.67 -4.16
N ILE A 21 6.10 1.59 -5.40
CA ILE A 21 5.23 1.44 -6.57
C ILE A 21 4.56 0.06 -6.51
N VAL A 22 3.23 0.06 -6.51
CA VAL A 22 2.39 -1.14 -6.47
C VAL A 22 2.00 -1.59 -7.88
N THR A 23 1.82 -0.65 -8.80
CA THR A 23 1.47 -0.93 -10.21
C THR A 23 2.44 -1.94 -10.84
N GLN A 24 1.90 -2.90 -11.58
CA GLN A 24 2.68 -3.99 -12.16
C GLN A 24 3.74 -3.49 -13.14
N SER A 25 4.93 -4.09 -13.10
CA SER A 25 6.06 -3.65 -13.93
C SER A 25 5.79 -3.77 -15.44
N CYS A 26 5.04 -4.80 -15.87
CA CYS A 26 4.66 -4.97 -17.28
C CYS A 26 3.72 -3.86 -17.77
N ASP A 27 2.82 -3.36 -16.91
CA ASP A 27 1.95 -2.23 -17.24
C ASP A 27 2.75 -0.93 -17.34
N LEU A 28 3.79 -0.80 -16.51
CA LEU A 28 4.68 0.36 -16.55
C LEU A 28 5.55 0.39 -17.80
N GLU A 29 6.08 -0.75 -18.22
CA GLU A 29 6.97 -0.87 -19.40
C GLU A 29 6.23 -0.63 -20.72
N ASN A 30 4.97 -1.07 -20.82
CA ASN A 30 4.17 -0.92 -22.03
C ASN A 30 3.42 0.42 -22.11
N SER A 31 3.65 1.35 -21.19
CA SER A 31 2.94 2.64 -21.08
C SER A 31 1.41 2.50 -21.11
N LYS A 32 0.88 1.39 -20.57
CA LYS A 32 -0.56 1.05 -20.60
C LYS A 32 -1.38 1.77 -19.54
N VAL A 33 -0.73 2.51 -18.64
CA VAL A 33 -1.36 3.14 -17.48
C VAL A 33 -0.98 4.61 -17.39
N ALA A 34 -2.00 5.46 -17.34
CA ALA A 34 -1.87 6.89 -17.08
C ALA A 34 -1.56 7.20 -15.61
N ASN A 35 -1.93 6.28 -14.71
CA ASN A 35 -1.82 6.44 -13.27
C ASN A 35 -0.97 5.34 -12.65
N ILE A 36 -0.13 5.73 -11.70
CA ILE A 36 0.75 4.84 -10.93
C ILE A 36 0.27 4.83 -9.49
N LEU A 37 0.11 3.62 -8.94
CA LEU A 37 -0.29 3.39 -7.56
C LEU A 37 0.95 3.27 -6.67
N LEU A 38 0.98 4.01 -5.58
CA LEU A 38 2.04 3.98 -4.58
C LEU A 38 1.48 3.66 -3.19
N ALA A 39 2.17 2.80 -2.46
CA ALA A 39 1.95 2.57 -1.03
C ALA A 39 2.98 3.37 -0.23
N ARG A 40 2.52 4.18 0.71
CA ARG A 40 3.39 5.05 1.53
C ARG A 40 4.28 4.23 2.45
N VAL A 41 5.54 4.64 2.55
CA VAL A 41 6.52 4.15 3.52
C VAL A 41 6.75 5.23 4.57
N ILE A 42 6.68 4.87 5.85
CA ILE A 42 6.89 5.78 6.97
C ILE A 42 7.88 5.12 7.93
N THR A 43 8.85 5.87 8.46
CA THR A 43 9.73 5.34 9.50
C THR A 43 8.90 4.88 10.71
N TRP A 44 9.37 3.86 11.43
CA TRP A 44 8.70 3.41 12.65
C TRP A 44 8.57 4.53 13.68
N ALA A 45 9.58 5.40 13.79
CA ALA A 45 9.58 6.53 14.71
C ALA A 45 8.43 7.51 14.38
N ASP A 46 8.32 7.93 13.12
CA ASP A 46 7.28 8.87 12.69
C ASP A 46 5.90 8.23 12.74
N PHE A 47 5.78 6.97 12.33
CA PHE A 47 4.52 6.22 12.43
C PHE A 47 4.05 6.12 13.89
N ALA A 48 4.94 5.73 14.80
CA ALA A 48 4.59 5.59 16.22
C ALA A 48 4.24 6.93 16.86
N ALA A 49 4.95 8.00 16.52
CA ALA A 49 4.63 9.35 16.97
C ALA A 49 3.24 9.80 16.48
N ALA A 50 2.95 9.61 15.19
CA ALA A 50 1.65 9.95 14.61
C ALA A 50 0.50 9.15 15.22
N GLN A 51 0.67 7.84 15.41
CA GLN A 51 -0.32 6.98 16.08
C GLN A 51 -0.56 7.42 17.53
N PHE A 52 0.50 7.74 18.27
CA PHE A 52 0.38 8.19 19.65
C PHE A 52 -0.32 9.56 19.74
N ALA A 53 0.02 10.50 18.86
CA ALA A 53 -0.65 11.80 18.77
C ALA A 53 -2.14 11.66 18.42
N ALA A 54 -2.50 10.65 17.64
CA ALA A 54 -3.89 10.28 17.33
C ALA A 54 -4.60 9.49 18.46
N GLY A 55 -3.97 9.34 19.64
CA GLY A 55 -4.56 8.68 20.81
C GLY A 55 -4.34 7.15 20.89
N ASN A 56 -3.67 6.54 19.91
CA ASN A 56 -3.36 5.11 19.93
C ASN A 56 -2.12 4.82 20.79
N THR A 57 -2.32 4.68 22.10
CA THR A 57 -1.24 4.38 23.06
C THR A 57 -0.67 2.97 22.90
N ALA A 58 -1.43 2.04 22.32
CA ALA A 58 -1.02 0.64 22.11
C ALA A 58 0.20 0.53 21.19
N VAL A 59 0.47 1.51 20.33
CA VAL A 59 1.66 1.55 19.45
C VAL A 59 2.99 1.42 20.21
N LYS A 60 3.02 1.83 21.49
CA LYS A 60 4.19 1.70 22.38
C LYS A 60 4.39 0.29 22.94
N SER A 61 3.37 -0.55 22.88
CA SER A 61 3.38 -1.88 23.49
C SER A 61 4.23 -2.90 22.73
N GLY A 62 4.77 -3.89 23.46
CA GLY A 62 5.45 -5.03 22.84
C GLY A 62 4.49 -5.94 22.06
N SER A 63 3.21 -6.01 22.46
CA SER A 63 2.19 -6.76 21.71
C SER A 63 1.95 -6.14 20.34
N PHE A 64 1.84 -4.82 20.23
CA PHE A 64 1.70 -4.14 18.94
C PHE A 64 2.86 -4.48 18.00
N ARG A 65 4.11 -4.40 18.49
CA ARG A 65 5.29 -4.78 17.71
C ARG A 65 5.26 -6.26 17.30
N ARG A 66 4.86 -7.18 18.19
CA ARG A 66 4.72 -8.60 17.86
C ARG A 66 3.67 -8.86 16.79
N ASN A 67 2.52 -8.20 16.88
CA ASN A 67 1.46 -8.30 15.88
C ASN A 67 1.93 -7.75 14.52
N LEU A 68 2.67 -6.65 14.51
CA LEU A 68 3.27 -6.08 13.31
C LEU A 68 4.28 -7.03 12.65
N ILE A 69 5.15 -7.69 13.45
CA ILE A 69 6.10 -8.71 12.96
C ILE A 69 5.37 -9.91 12.35
N ARG A 70 4.26 -10.36 12.96
CA ARG A 70 3.45 -11.48 12.47
C ARG A 70 2.60 -11.15 11.24
N GLY A 71 2.42 -9.85 10.94
CA GLY A 71 1.46 -9.40 9.92
C GLY A 71 0.01 -9.48 10.37
N ASP A 72 -0.25 -9.52 11.69
CA ASP A 72 -1.59 -9.59 12.31
C ASP A 72 -2.29 -8.22 12.35
N ILE A 73 -1.64 -7.17 11.86
CA ILE A 73 -2.25 -5.84 11.66
C ILE A 73 -2.43 -5.66 10.16
N PRO A 74 -3.58 -6.07 9.58
CA PRO A 74 -3.75 -6.19 8.13
C PRO A 74 -3.35 -4.96 7.29
N PRO A 75 -3.66 -3.71 7.69
CA PRO A 75 -3.26 -2.55 6.91
C PRO A 75 -1.76 -2.27 6.90
N LEU A 76 -0.97 -2.92 7.76
CA LEU A 76 0.43 -2.58 7.97
C LEU A 76 1.35 -3.71 7.56
N MET A 77 2.50 -3.35 6.98
CA MET A 77 3.62 -4.25 6.76
C MET A 77 4.89 -3.65 7.34
N LEU A 78 5.66 -4.45 8.08
CA LEU A 78 6.98 -4.06 8.55
C LEU A 78 8.03 -4.18 7.43
N LEU A 79 8.84 -3.15 7.27
CA LEU A 79 10.09 -3.17 6.50
C LEU A 79 11.27 -3.19 7.47
N HIS A 80 12.24 -4.03 7.15
CA HIS A 80 13.43 -4.21 7.98
C HIS A 80 14.37 -3.01 7.89
N ALA A 81 14.95 -2.64 9.04
CA ALA A 81 16.12 -1.78 9.05
C ALA A 81 17.30 -2.48 8.34
N ARG A 82 18.17 -1.71 7.71
CA ARG A 82 19.35 -2.21 6.99
C ARG A 82 20.56 -1.30 7.18
N GLN A 83 21.74 -1.91 7.32
CA GLN A 83 23.06 -1.28 7.17
C GLN A 83 23.94 -2.16 6.25
N PRO A 84 24.95 -1.64 5.53
CA PRO A 84 25.53 -0.30 5.67
C PRO A 84 25.09 0.76 4.65
N GLN A 85 24.71 0.46 3.40
CA GLN A 85 24.41 1.53 2.42
C GLN A 85 23.34 1.23 1.36
N PRO A 86 22.33 2.13 1.18
CA PRO A 86 21.98 3.18 2.13
C PRO A 86 21.48 2.57 3.44
N PRO A 87 21.76 3.21 4.59
CA PRO A 87 21.11 2.83 5.84
C PRO A 87 19.61 3.08 5.70
N LEU A 88 18.81 2.14 6.20
CA LEU A 88 17.36 2.26 6.27
C LEU A 88 16.92 1.98 7.70
N ASP A 89 16.03 2.81 8.21
CA ASP A 89 15.40 2.58 9.50
C ASP A 89 14.28 1.54 9.37
N TRP A 90 13.91 0.97 10.51
CA TRP A 90 12.66 0.20 10.60
C TRP A 90 11.54 1.08 10.10
N SER A 91 10.76 0.57 9.15
CA SER A 91 9.72 1.35 8.49
C SER A 91 8.44 0.53 8.38
N VAL A 92 7.32 1.20 8.17
CA VAL A 92 6.02 0.60 8.01
C VAL A 92 5.46 1.04 6.67
N VAL A 93 4.97 0.09 5.89
CA VAL A 93 4.07 0.37 4.77
C VAL A 93 2.66 0.41 5.32
N ASP A 94 1.93 1.48 5.02
CA ASP A 94 0.52 1.63 5.38
C ASP A 94 -0.36 1.53 4.13
N PHE A 95 -1.14 0.46 4.04
CA PHE A 95 -2.01 0.21 2.88
C PHE A 95 -3.35 0.95 2.97
N ARG A 96 -3.67 1.61 4.09
CA ARG A 96 -4.92 2.38 4.26
C ARG A 96 -5.02 3.57 3.32
N GLU A 97 -3.88 4.12 2.94
CA GLU A 97 -3.79 5.26 2.03
C GLU A 97 -2.85 4.89 0.88
N LEU A 98 -3.45 4.63 -0.28
CA LEU A 98 -2.71 4.50 -1.52
C LEU A 98 -2.76 5.83 -2.26
N HIS A 99 -1.60 6.22 -2.78
CA HIS A 99 -1.49 7.42 -3.59
C HIS A 99 -1.57 7.03 -5.07
N VAL A 100 -2.40 7.74 -5.81
CA VAL A 100 -2.49 7.62 -7.27
C VAL A 100 -1.82 8.85 -7.85
N VAL A 101 -0.76 8.65 -8.61
CA VAL A 101 0.03 9.72 -9.20
C VAL A 101 0.03 9.57 -10.71
N ASP A 102 -0.18 10.68 -11.41
CA ASP A 102 -0.07 10.71 -12.87
C ASP A 102 1.34 10.28 -13.29
N ARG A 103 1.41 9.38 -14.28
CA ARG A 103 2.67 8.90 -14.85
C ARG A 103 3.60 10.05 -15.25
N ALA A 104 3.08 11.09 -15.88
CA ALA A 104 3.87 12.23 -16.32
C ALA A 104 4.61 12.89 -15.15
N ARG A 105 3.99 12.95 -13.96
CA ARG A 105 4.64 13.48 -12.75
C ARG A 105 5.77 12.59 -12.25
N ILE A 106 5.60 11.27 -12.36
CA ILE A 106 6.65 10.32 -12.00
C ILE A 106 7.80 10.39 -13.00
N ASP A 107 7.51 10.51 -14.30
CA ASP A 107 8.52 10.64 -15.35
C ASP A 107 9.30 11.96 -15.18
N GLU A 108 8.61 13.08 -14.94
CA GLU A 108 9.22 14.37 -14.56
C GLU A 108 10.13 14.24 -13.34
N PHE A 109 9.70 13.52 -12.30
CA PHE A 109 10.50 13.29 -11.10
C PHE A 109 11.74 12.43 -11.41
N VAL A 110 11.61 11.40 -12.23
CA VAL A 110 12.70 10.48 -12.62
C VAL A 110 13.79 11.18 -13.45
N ASP A 111 13.43 12.22 -14.19
CA ASP A 111 14.38 13.00 -14.99
C ASP A 111 15.19 14.02 -14.16
N GLN A 112 14.77 14.31 -12.92
CA GLN A 112 15.47 15.24 -12.04
C GLN A 112 16.86 14.71 -11.61
N PRO A 113 17.90 15.57 -11.56
CA PRO A 113 19.20 15.19 -11.01
C PRO A 113 19.08 14.66 -9.58
N GLY A 114 19.59 13.45 -9.33
CA GLY A 114 19.57 12.81 -8.01
C GLY A 114 18.44 11.81 -7.77
N SER A 115 17.36 11.82 -8.55
CA SER A 115 16.23 10.86 -8.43
C SER A 115 16.50 9.48 -9.07
N ARG A 116 17.65 9.33 -9.75
CA ARG A 116 18.05 8.08 -10.41
C ARG A 116 18.36 6.94 -9.44
N ARG A 117 18.72 7.21 -8.17
CA ARG A 117 18.93 6.15 -7.19
C ARG A 117 17.59 5.72 -6.59
N ARG A 118 17.13 4.55 -7.01
CA ARG A 118 15.87 3.95 -6.53
C ARG A 118 16.16 2.62 -5.87
N LEU A 119 15.58 2.44 -4.69
CA LEU A 119 15.63 1.16 -3.99
C LEU A 119 14.64 0.18 -4.60
N ARG A 120 14.98 -1.10 -4.55
CA ARG A 120 14.13 -2.19 -4.99
C ARG A 120 13.98 -3.19 -3.86
N LEU A 121 12.77 -3.69 -3.68
CA LEU A 121 12.55 -4.85 -2.83
C LEU A 121 13.16 -6.07 -3.52
N LEU A 122 14.17 -6.66 -2.90
CA LEU A 122 14.73 -7.95 -3.32
C LEU A 122 13.89 -9.08 -2.71
N PRO A 123 13.85 -10.28 -3.32
CA PRO A 123 13.30 -11.44 -2.65
C PRO A 123 13.98 -11.68 -1.29
N PRO A 124 13.24 -12.08 -0.22
CA PRO A 124 11.81 -12.42 -0.20
C PRO A 124 10.88 -11.21 0.06
N TYR A 125 11.41 -9.99 0.19
CA TYR A 125 10.63 -8.80 0.57
C TYR A 125 9.55 -8.43 -0.44
N LYS A 126 9.83 -8.68 -1.73
CA LYS A 126 8.87 -8.46 -2.81
C LYS A 126 7.65 -9.37 -2.66
N GLU A 127 7.86 -10.64 -2.34
CA GLU A 127 6.81 -11.63 -2.13
C GLU A 127 6.01 -11.33 -0.86
N HIS A 128 6.69 -10.93 0.23
CA HIS A 128 6.02 -10.48 1.45
C HIS A 128 5.17 -9.23 1.22
N PHE A 129 5.64 -8.29 0.41
CA PHE A 129 4.88 -7.10 0.05
C PHE A 129 3.62 -7.45 -0.72
N ALA A 130 3.75 -8.25 -1.78
CA ALA A 130 2.60 -8.69 -2.58
C ALA A 130 1.58 -9.45 -1.71
N GLN A 131 2.05 -10.33 -0.82
CA GLN A 131 1.19 -11.07 0.09
C GLN A 131 0.50 -10.15 1.10
N ALA A 132 1.21 -9.17 1.69
CA ALA A 132 0.63 -8.23 2.65
C ALA A 132 -0.42 -7.33 1.99
N PHE A 133 -0.13 -6.82 0.79
CA PHE A 133 -1.07 -6.03 -0.01
C PHE A 133 -2.32 -6.84 -0.34
N ALA A 134 -2.16 -8.08 -0.81
CA ALA A 134 -3.26 -8.99 -1.09
C ALA A 134 -4.10 -9.27 0.17
N ARG A 135 -3.48 -9.58 1.31
CA ARG A 135 -4.19 -9.81 2.59
C ARG A 135 -5.06 -8.62 3.00
N PHE A 136 -4.61 -7.40 2.74
CA PHE A 136 -5.38 -6.20 3.09
C PHE A 136 -6.58 -5.99 2.15
N TYR A 137 -6.37 -6.02 0.83
CA TYR A 137 -7.40 -5.70 -0.16
C TYR A 137 -8.33 -6.87 -0.55
N MET A 138 -7.86 -8.12 -0.49
CA MET A 138 -8.67 -9.30 -0.83
C MET A 138 -9.54 -9.80 0.32
N ARG A 139 -9.47 -9.18 1.51
CA ARG A 139 -10.23 -9.63 2.69
C ARG A 139 -11.75 -9.45 2.55
N VAL A 140 -12.21 -8.72 1.52
CA VAL A 140 -13.62 -8.75 1.10
C VAL A 140 -13.80 -9.96 0.18
N GLY A 141 -13.98 -11.14 0.79
CA GLY A 141 -14.60 -12.26 0.08
C GLY A 141 -16.02 -11.83 -0.27
N LEU A 142 -16.30 -11.62 -1.56
CA LEU A 142 -17.67 -11.40 -1.99
C LEU A 142 -18.43 -12.71 -1.72
N PRO A 143 -19.52 -12.69 -0.94
CA PRO A 143 -20.37 -13.86 -0.84
C PRO A 143 -20.84 -14.22 -2.25
N HIS A 144 -20.61 -15.46 -2.66
CA HIS A 144 -21.13 -15.95 -3.93
C HIS A 144 -22.65 -16.12 -3.81
N ASP A 145 -23.37 -15.61 -4.80
CA ASP A 145 -24.83 -15.71 -4.92
C ASP A 145 -25.33 -17.11 -5.31
N ALA A 146 -24.43 -18.08 -5.51
CA ALA A 146 -24.72 -19.46 -5.87
C ALA A 146 -25.32 -20.25 -4.69
N ARG A 147 -26.37 -19.71 -4.06
CA ARG A 147 -27.12 -20.40 -2.99
C ARG A 147 -27.69 -21.74 -3.47
N ALA A 148 -28.00 -21.85 -4.77
CA ALA A 148 -28.43 -23.10 -5.38
C ALA A 148 -27.40 -24.24 -5.21
N PHE A 149 -26.11 -23.92 -5.09
CA PHE A 149 -25.05 -24.90 -4.84
C PHE A 149 -25.23 -25.67 -3.53
N GLU A 150 -25.91 -25.09 -2.52
CA GLU A 150 -26.23 -25.80 -1.28
C GLU A 150 -27.13 -27.03 -1.53
N THR A 151 -27.96 -26.97 -2.57
CA THR A 151 -28.88 -28.06 -2.94
C THR A 151 -28.31 -28.90 -4.08
N ASP A 152 -27.86 -28.26 -5.17
CA ASP A 152 -27.38 -28.94 -6.38
C ASP A 152 -26.05 -29.67 -6.11
N GLY A 153 -25.14 -29.04 -5.37
CA GLY A 153 -23.86 -29.64 -5.00
C GLY A 153 -24.00 -30.78 -3.98
N ALA A 154 -25.09 -30.82 -3.21
CA ALA A 154 -25.40 -31.93 -2.31
C ALA A 154 -25.93 -33.15 -3.07
N ALA A 155 -26.77 -32.93 -4.08
CA ALA A 155 -27.27 -34.01 -4.96
C ALA A 155 -26.14 -34.67 -5.76
N ASP A 156 -25.16 -33.88 -6.22
CA ASP A 156 -24.01 -34.37 -6.98
C ASP A 156 -23.05 -35.29 -6.18
N VAL A 157 -23.16 -35.30 -4.84
CA VAL A 157 -22.32 -36.13 -3.96
C VAL A 157 -23.11 -37.15 -3.14
N GLU A 158 -24.44 -37.21 -3.32
CA GLU A 158 -25.33 -38.12 -2.59
C GLU A 158 -25.02 -39.60 -2.88
N SER A 159 -24.47 -39.90 -4.06
CA SER A 159 -24.05 -41.26 -4.43
C SER A 159 -22.69 -41.69 -3.86
N LEU A 160 -22.00 -40.83 -3.11
CA LEU A 160 -20.67 -41.13 -2.54
C LEU A 160 -20.71 -41.81 -1.17
N GLY A 161 -21.90 -42.12 -0.64
CA GLY A 161 -22.09 -42.86 0.62
C GLY A 161 -23.45 -43.52 0.74
#